data_AF-A0A961V2T0-F1
#
_entry.id   AF-A0A961V2T0-F1
#
_cell.length_a   1.000
_cell.length_b   1.000
_cell.length_c   1.000
_cell.angle_alpha   90.00
_cell.angle_beta   90.00
_cell.angle_gamma   90.00
#
_symmetry.space_group_name_H-M   'P 1'
#
loop_
_entity.id
_entity.type
_entity.pdbx_description
1 polymer ?
#
loop_
_entity_poly.entity_id
_entity_poly.type
_entity_poly.pdbx_seq_one_letter_code
_entity_poly.pdbx_strand_id
1 'polypeptide(L)'
;MTKEEAQGEFDGVYSVTFSGPAGSALGYYTVEGGRLSGTDIAGARATGTVVRNPDGSVTLDIEADLPPDAWMIRGTTPTFVWHKRHVRFTIPAETVDTAFKGNPYFAPEEGVTVVMRQVPAEQFADMAGPDGLDIWIELLTQVRDEWKKLDKSQ
;
A
#
# COMPACT_ATOMS: atom_id res chain seq x y z
N MET A 1 -11.34 9.36 -24.73
CA MET A 1 -11.48 8.89 -23.36
C MET A 1 -12.42 9.85 -22.65
N THR A 2 -13.58 9.38 -22.23
CA THR A 2 -14.52 10.17 -21.43
C THR A 2 -13.97 10.32 -20.00
N LYS A 3 -14.48 11.30 -19.25
CA LYS A 3 -14.06 11.54 -17.86
C LYS A 3 -14.34 10.33 -16.94
N GLU A 4 -15.36 9.53 -17.26
CA GLU A 4 -15.70 8.29 -16.57
C GLU A 4 -14.74 7.14 -16.92
N GLU A 5 -14.30 7.02 -18.18
CA GLU A 5 -13.30 6.02 -18.59
C GLU A 5 -11.93 6.26 -17.92
N ALA A 6 -11.56 7.53 -17.69
CA ALA A 6 -10.32 7.89 -17.00
C ALA A 6 -10.39 7.66 -15.48
N GLN A 7 -11.59 7.62 -14.88
CA GLN A 7 -11.75 7.41 -13.44
C GLN A 7 -11.67 5.93 -13.03
N GLY A 8 -12.02 5.00 -13.91
CA GLY A 8 -11.97 3.56 -13.64
C GLY A 8 -10.69 2.86 -14.13
N GLU A 9 -9.75 3.59 -14.73
CA GLU A 9 -8.54 3.01 -15.35
C GLU A 9 -7.70 2.19 -14.36
N PHE A 10 -7.63 2.65 -13.11
CA PHE A 10 -6.84 2.03 -12.05
C PHE A 10 -7.70 1.24 -11.07
N ASP A 11 -8.96 0.94 -11.40
CA ASP A 11 -9.84 0.26 -10.47
C ASP A 11 -9.36 -1.17 -10.19
N GLY A 12 -9.33 -1.55 -8.92
CA GLY A 12 -8.95 -2.87 -8.47
C GLY A 12 -8.26 -2.89 -7.12
N VAL A 13 -7.84 -4.10 -6.71
CA VAL A 13 -7.10 -4.33 -5.48
C VAL A 13 -5.63 -4.52 -5.83
N TYR A 14 -4.75 -3.89 -5.07
CA TYR A 14 -3.31 -3.89 -5.28
C TYR A 14 -2.58 -4.39 -4.03
N SER A 15 -1.72 -5.38 -4.22
CA SER A 15 -0.63 -5.65 -3.28
C SER A 15 0.45 -4.60 -3.50
N VAL A 16 0.85 -3.92 -2.43
CA VAL A 16 1.84 -2.84 -2.51
C VAL A 16 2.95 -3.09 -1.52
N THR A 17 4.20 -3.12 -2.00
CA THR A 17 5.38 -3.12 -1.16
C THR A 17 6.05 -1.76 -1.18
N PHE A 18 6.46 -1.29 -0.02
CA PHE A 18 7.24 -0.06 0.15
C PHE A 18 8.60 -0.42 0.70
N SER A 19 9.66 0.17 0.15
CA SER A 19 11.02 0.04 0.67
C SER A 19 11.62 1.43 0.84
N GLY A 20 11.90 1.79 2.09
CA GLY A 20 12.50 3.05 2.48
C GLY A 20 13.81 2.86 3.23
N PRO A 21 14.47 3.95 3.63
CA PRO A 21 15.80 3.92 4.24
C PRO A 21 15.90 3.12 5.55
N ALA A 22 14.80 2.91 6.27
CA ALA A 22 14.78 2.23 7.58
C ALA A 22 13.99 0.92 7.58
N GLY A 23 13.57 0.43 6.42
CA GLY A 23 12.89 -0.86 6.31
C GLY A 23 11.89 -0.93 5.17
N SER A 24 11.05 -1.95 5.25
CA SER A 24 10.03 -2.23 4.24
C SER A 24 8.69 -2.54 4.88
N ALA A 25 7.62 -2.29 4.14
CA ALA A 25 6.25 -2.62 4.52
C ALA A 25 5.52 -3.24 3.33
N LEU A 26 4.46 -3.99 3.64
CA LEU A 26 3.54 -4.59 2.69
C LEU A 26 2.12 -4.20 3.10
N GLY A 27 1.28 -3.85 2.14
CA GLY A 27 -0.13 -3.59 2.37
C GLY A 27 -0.98 -3.92 1.16
N TYR A 28 -2.30 -3.91 1.38
CA TYR A 28 -3.29 -4.04 0.32
C TYR A 28 -4.10 -2.76 0.22
N TYR A 29 -4.34 -2.32 -1.02
CA TYR A 29 -5.02 -1.07 -1.31
C TYR A 29 -6.03 -1.28 -2.43
N THR A 30 -7.23 -0.76 -2.24
CA THR A 30 -8.28 -0.71 -3.24
C THR A 30 -8.28 0.66 -3.90
N VAL A 31 -8.41 0.68 -5.21
CA VAL A 31 -8.73 1.86 -6.00
C VAL A 31 -10.11 1.67 -6.62
N GLU A 32 -11.00 2.63 -6.39
CA GLU A 32 -12.36 2.64 -6.93
C GLU A 32 -12.74 4.06 -7.37
N GLY A 33 -13.01 4.25 -8.66
CA GLY A 33 -13.35 5.56 -9.23
C GLY A 33 -12.28 6.63 -8.96
N GLY A 34 -11.01 6.23 -8.94
CA GLY A 34 -9.87 7.09 -8.62
C GLY A 34 -9.68 7.40 -7.13
N ARG A 35 -10.45 6.78 -6.22
CA ARG A 35 -10.24 6.87 -4.77
C ARG A 35 -9.42 5.70 -4.28
N LEU A 36 -8.38 5.96 -3.50
CA LEU A 36 -7.53 4.95 -2.88
C LEU A 36 -7.92 4.77 -1.41
N SER A 37 -7.95 3.53 -0.95
CA SER A 37 -7.99 3.19 0.48
C SER A 37 -7.24 1.88 0.74
N GLY A 38 -6.65 1.71 1.92
CA GLY A 38 -5.96 0.47 2.23
C GLY A 38 -5.34 0.41 3.61
N THR A 39 -4.84 -0.77 3.95
CA THR A 39 -4.19 -1.06 5.23
C THR A 39 -2.88 -1.79 4.99
N ASP A 40 -1.82 -1.41 5.71
CA ASP A 40 -0.56 -2.14 5.71
C ASP A 40 -0.41 -3.09 6.92
N ILE A 41 0.60 -3.94 6.87
CA ILE A 41 0.91 -4.95 7.88
C ILE A 41 1.30 -4.36 9.25
N ALA A 42 1.70 -3.08 9.29
CA ALA A 42 1.99 -2.36 10.53
C ALA A 42 0.74 -1.66 11.11
N GLY A 43 -0.39 -1.75 10.42
CA GLY A 43 -1.66 -1.15 10.82
C GLY A 43 -1.84 0.29 10.35
N ALA A 44 -0.98 0.80 9.47
CA ALA A 44 -1.21 2.10 8.84
C ALA A 44 -2.45 2.02 7.95
N ARG A 45 -3.34 3.00 8.07
CA ARG A 45 -4.52 3.14 7.21
C ARG A 45 -4.32 4.31 6.28
N ALA A 46 -4.43 4.07 4.98
CA ALA A 46 -4.28 5.11 3.98
C ALA A 46 -5.59 5.39 3.26
N THR A 47 -5.82 6.65 2.93
CA THR A 47 -6.85 7.09 1.98
C THR A 47 -6.23 8.09 1.02
N GLY A 48 -6.77 8.21 -0.19
CA GLY A 48 -6.19 9.11 -1.16
C GLY A 48 -6.90 9.13 -2.49
N THR A 49 -6.19 9.67 -3.49
CA THR A 49 -6.65 9.71 -4.88
C THR A 49 -5.57 9.26 -5.83
N VAL A 50 -6.00 8.67 -6.94
CA VAL A 50 -5.18 8.31 -8.09
C VAL A 50 -5.73 9.06 -9.29
N VAL A 51 -4.93 9.95 -9.88
CA VAL A 51 -5.39 10.84 -10.94
C VAL A 51 -4.43 10.79 -12.11
N ARG A 52 -4.93 10.43 -13.30
CA ARG A 52 -4.20 10.61 -14.55
C ARG A 52 -4.24 12.08 -14.96
N ASN A 53 -3.05 12.65 -15.15
CA ASN A 53 -2.86 14.03 -15.57
C ASN A 53 -2.97 14.16 -17.10
N PRO A 54 -3.18 15.39 -17.63
CA PRO A 54 -3.25 15.63 -19.07
C PRO A 54 -1.99 15.25 -19.86
N ASP A 55 -0.82 15.24 -19.21
CA ASP A 55 0.46 14.83 -19.81
C ASP A 55 0.67 13.31 -19.80
N GLY A 56 -0.30 12.55 -19.30
CA GLY A 56 -0.25 11.09 -19.19
C GLY A 56 0.44 10.60 -17.91
N SER A 57 1.03 11.46 -17.08
CA SER A 57 1.52 11.04 -15.76
C SER A 57 0.37 10.67 -14.83
N VAL A 58 0.67 9.96 -13.74
CA VAL A 58 -0.32 9.63 -12.70
C VAL A 58 0.15 10.15 -11.37
N THR A 59 -0.66 10.98 -10.72
CA THR A 59 -0.40 11.45 -9.36
C THR A 59 -1.14 10.57 -8.36
N LEU A 60 -0.41 10.11 -7.36
CA LEU A 60 -0.97 9.52 -6.15
C LEU A 60 -0.84 10.55 -5.03
N ASP A 61 -1.97 10.89 -4.41
CA ASP A 61 -2.07 11.85 -3.32
C ASP A 61 -2.74 11.15 -2.14
N ILE A 62 -1.96 10.84 -1.09
CA ILE A 62 -2.29 9.87 -0.06
C ILE A 62 -2.11 10.48 1.33
N GLU A 63 -3.13 10.35 2.16
CA GLU A 63 -3.05 10.56 3.60
C GLU A 63 -3.00 9.21 4.32
N ALA A 64 -2.03 9.02 5.21
CA ALA A 64 -1.86 7.82 6.02
C ALA A 64 -1.98 8.16 7.51
N ASP A 65 -2.91 7.49 8.19
CA ASP A 65 -3.04 7.41 9.64
C ASP A 65 -2.13 6.30 10.17
N LEU A 66 -1.21 6.69 11.04
CA LEU A 66 -0.18 5.83 11.61
C LEU A 66 -0.47 5.64 13.09
N PRO A 67 -0.67 4.39 13.56
CA PRO A 67 -0.93 4.13 14.96
C PRO A 67 0.34 4.34 15.80
N PRO A 68 0.18 4.54 17.12
CA PRO A 68 1.30 4.47 18.05
C PRO A 68 2.09 3.17 17.89
N ASP A 69 3.39 3.24 18.15
CA ASP A 69 4.33 2.11 18.14
C ASP A 69 4.53 1.41 16.78
N ALA A 70 3.88 1.87 15.71
CA ALA A 70 4.12 1.38 14.35
C ALA A 70 5.55 1.70 13.89
N TRP A 71 6.20 0.70 13.27
CA TRP A 71 7.52 0.87 12.68
C TRP A 71 7.42 1.66 11.36
N MET A 72 8.23 2.71 11.24
CA MET A 72 8.20 3.62 10.09
C MET A 72 9.35 3.30 9.12
N ILE A 73 9.02 2.99 7.86
CA ILE A 73 10.01 2.64 6.82
C ILE A 73 10.98 3.78 6.47
N ARG A 74 10.69 5.02 6.92
CA ARG A 74 11.50 6.23 6.67
C ARG A 74 12.40 6.66 7.83
N GLY A 75 12.48 5.87 8.90
CA GLY A 75 13.51 6.06 9.93
C GLY A 75 13.19 7.05 11.04
N THR A 76 11.90 7.31 11.28
CA THR A 76 11.49 8.00 12.51
C THR A 76 11.32 7.00 13.65
N THR A 77 11.73 7.39 14.87
CA THR A 77 11.41 6.64 16.10
C THR A 77 9.92 6.34 16.15
N PRO A 78 9.49 5.11 16.54
CA PRO A 78 8.09 4.82 16.77
C PRO A 78 7.47 5.91 17.66
N THR A 79 6.33 6.45 17.25
CA THR A 79 5.66 7.53 17.99
C THR A 79 4.75 6.92 19.04
N PHE A 80 4.69 7.51 20.24
CA PHE A 80 3.74 7.09 21.27
C PHE A 80 2.34 7.69 21.08
N VAL A 81 2.11 8.39 19.96
CA VAL A 81 0.86 9.05 19.60
C VAL A 81 0.51 8.78 18.14
N TRP A 82 -0.77 8.94 17.81
CA TRP A 82 -1.26 8.91 16.43
C TRP A 82 -0.58 9.99 15.58
N HIS A 83 -0.24 9.63 14.35
CA HIS A 83 0.39 10.55 13.41
C HIS A 83 -0.25 10.46 12.03
N LYS A 84 -0.51 11.60 11.40
CA LYS A 84 -0.93 11.68 10.00
C LYS A 84 0.25 12.05 9.12
N ARG A 85 0.41 11.33 8.01
CA ARG A 85 1.36 11.67 6.96
C ARG A 85 0.62 11.93 5.66
N HIS A 86 0.98 13.03 5.02
CA HIS A 86 0.62 13.30 3.64
C HIS A 86 1.79 12.90 2.75
N VAL A 87 1.52 12.14 1.70
CA VAL A 87 2.47 11.59 0.74
C VAL A 87 1.94 11.91 -0.65
N ARG A 88 2.79 12.47 -1.50
CA ARG A 88 2.39 12.79 -2.87
C ARG A 88 3.54 12.55 -3.82
N PHE A 89 3.34 11.64 -4.77
CA PHE A 89 4.31 11.36 -5.82
C PHE A 89 3.63 11.21 -7.17
N THR A 90 4.41 11.44 -8.24
CA THR A 90 3.91 11.41 -9.61
C THR A 90 4.69 10.41 -10.43
N ILE A 91 3.99 9.39 -10.93
CA ILE A 91 4.53 8.38 -11.81
C ILE A 91 4.58 8.95 -13.24
N PRO A 92 5.76 9.04 -13.87
CA PRO A 92 5.89 9.53 -15.24
C PRO A 92 5.09 8.68 -16.24
N ALA A 93 4.54 9.31 -17.28
CA ALA A 93 3.64 8.69 -18.24
C ALA A 93 4.21 7.40 -18.85
N GLU A 94 5.50 7.41 -19.16
CA GLU A 94 6.25 6.28 -19.72
C GLU A 94 6.40 5.08 -18.77
N THR A 95 6.19 5.31 -17.46
CA THR A 95 6.35 4.29 -16.42
C THR A 95 5.01 3.74 -15.91
N VAL A 96 3.91 4.49 -16.06
CA VAL A 96 2.59 4.16 -15.50
C VAL A 96 2.17 2.71 -15.80
N ASP A 97 2.24 2.30 -17.07
CA ASP A 97 1.80 0.97 -17.50
C ASP A 97 2.55 -0.17 -16.81
N THR A 98 3.78 0.09 -16.38
CA THR A 98 4.62 -0.89 -15.70
C THR A 98 4.52 -0.80 -14.18
N ALA A 99 4.37 0.40 -13.62
CA ALA A 99 4.34 0.64 -12.19
C ALA A 99 3.18 -0.09 -11.50
N PHE A 100 2.00 -0.13 -12.13
CA PHE A 100 0.81 -0.82 -11.60
C PHE A 100 0.79 -2.33 -11.90
N LYS A 101 1.77 -2.85 -12.67
CA LYS A 101 1.92 -4.27 -13.04
C LYS A 101 3.03 -4.97 -12.26
N GLY A 102 3.53 -4.34 -11.21
CA GLY A 102 4.52 -4.91 -10.31
C GLY A 102 5.97 -4.63 -10.69
N ASN A 103 6.23 -3.66 -11.58
CA ASN A 103 7.59 -3.16 -11.75
C ASN A 103 7.90 -2.13 -10.65
N PRO A 104 9.11 -2.15 -10.08
CA PRO A 104 9.52 -1.15 -9.09
C PRO A 104 9.53 0.25 -9.67
N TYR A 105 8.94 1.18 -8.93
CA TYR A 105 9.02 2.61 -9.18
C TYR A 105 9.68 3.28 -7.98
N PHE A 106 10.74 4.06 -8.22
CA PHE A 106 11.35 4.89 -7.18
C PHE A 106 10.66 6.25 -7.17
N ALA A 107 10.04 6.61 -6.05
CA ALA A 107 9.45 7.92 -5.79
C ALA A 107 10.51 8.82 -5.12
N PRO A 108 11.27 9.62 -5.89
CA PRO A 108 12.39 10.39 -5.35
C PRO A 108 11.96 11.44 -4.32
N GLU A 109 10.75 11.99 -4.44
CA GLU A 109 10.18 12.98 -3.52
C GLU A 109 10.00 12.40 -2.10
N GLU A 110 9.74 11.09 -2.04
CA GLU A 110 9.46 10.37 -0.79
C GLU A 110 10.66 9.54 -0.31
N GLY A 111 11.68 9.36 -1.16
CA GLY A 111 12.84 8.52 -0.89
C GLY A 111 12.48 7.03 -0.73
N VAL A 112 11.44 6.58 -1.42
CA VAL A 112 10.87 5.23 -1.26
C VAL A 112 10.73 4.55 -2.62
N THR A 113 11.06 3.26 -2.69
CA THR A 113 10.69 2.39 -3.81
C THR A 113 9.35 1.73 -3.53
N VAL A 114 8.43 1.83 -4.48
CA VAL A 114 7.09 1.23 -4.43
C VAL A 114 6.99 0.18 -5.52
N VAL A 115 6.40 -0.97 -5.20
CA VAL A 115 5.95 -1.96 -6.20
C VAL A 115 4.46 -2.13 -6.00
N MET A 116 3.66 -1.86 -7.03
CA MET A 116 2.21 -2.04 -6.99
C MET A 116 1.83 -3.13 -7.98
N ARG A 117 1.15 -4.17 -7.51
CA ARG A 117 0.67 -5.27 -8.35
C ARG A 117 -0.80 -5.47 -8.12
N GLN A 118 -1.58 -5.36 -9.19
CA GLN A 118 -2.99 -5.73 -9.13
C GLN A 118 -3.13 -7.21 -8.77
N VAL A 119 -4.02 -7.53 -7.84
CA VAL A 119 -4.31 -8.87 -7.34
C VAL A 119 -5.81 -9.19 -7.51
N PRO A 120 -6.19 -10.47 -7.52
CA PRO A 120 -7.60 -10.86 -7.65
C PRO A 120 -8.43 -10.32 -6.48
N ALA A 121 -9.41 -9.47 -6.77
CA ALA A 121 -10.18 -8.76 -5.75
C ALA A 121 -10.95 -9.73 -4.84
N GLU A 122 -11.45 -10.84 -5.39
CA GLU A 122 -12.22 -11.85 -4.67
C GLU A 122 -11.43 -12.58 -3.58
N GLN A 123 -10.10 -12.44 -3.57
CA GLN A 123 -9.20 -13.04 -2.57
C GLN A 123 -8.64 -12.02 -1.58
N PHE A 124 -8.49 -10.76 -1.99
CA PHE A 124 -7.66 -9.79 -1.27
C PHE A 124 -8.37 -8.48 -0.90
N ALA A 125 -9.60 -8.24 -1.37
CA ALA A 125 -10.32 -7.00 -1.08
C ALA A 125 -10.47 -6.73 0.43
N ASP A 126 -10.76 -7.76 1.22
CA ASP A 126 -10.93 -7.64 2.67
C ASP A 126 -9.63 -7.20 3.36
N MET A 127 -8.46 -7.56 2.80
CA MET A 127 -7.16 -7.13 3.32
C MET A 127 -6.90 -5.63 3.13
N ALA A 128 -7.52 -5.01 2.12
CA ALA A 128 -7.50 -3.56 1.94
C ALA A 128 -8.56 -2.84 2.78
N GLY A 129 -9.52 -3.58 3.34
CA GLY A 129 -10.62 -3.06 4.13
C GLY A 129 -10.22 -2.61 5.55
N PRO A 130 -11.21 -2.11 6.33
CA PRO A 130 -10.99 -1.68 7.71
C PRO A 130 -10.48 -2.80 8.63
N ASP A 131 -10.84 -4.05 8.31
CA ASP A 131 -10.48 -5.25 9.07
C ASP A 131 -9.16 -5.88 8.56
N GLY A 132 -8.51 -5.28 7.58
CA GLY A 132 -7.29 -5.83 6.96
C GLY A 132 -6.16 -6.10 7.94
N LEU A 133 -6.04 -5.29 9.00
CA LEU A 133 -5.06 -5.53 10.07
C LEU A 133 -5.39 -6.79 10.87
N ASP A 134 -6.66 -7.03 11.18
CA ASP A 134 -7.07 -8.22 11.93
C ASP A 134 -6.80 -9.49 11.10
N ILE A 135 -7.02 -9.43 9.79
CA ILE A 135 -6.67 -10.51 8.86
C ILE A 135 -5.15 -10.77 8.87
N TRP A 136 -4.33 -9.72 8.83
CA TRP A 136 -2.86 -9.87 8.95
C TRP A 136 -2.45 -10.53 10.27
N ILE A 137 -3.03 -10.08 11.38
CA ILE A 137 -2.74 -10.62 12.72
C ILE A 137 -3.12 -12.10 12.79
N GLU A 138 -4.27 -12.47 12.25
CA GLU A 138 -4.72 -13.87 12.22
C GLU A 138 -3.74 -14.74 11.41
N LEU A 139 -3.40 -14.33 10.18
CA LEU A 139 -2.48 -15.06 9.30
C LEU A 139 -1.10 -15.24 9.95
N LEU A 140 -0.52 -14.17 10.49
CA LEU A 140 0.79 -14.23 11.13
C LEU A 140 0.77 -15.05 12.43
N THR A 141 -0.35 -15.04 13.16
CA THR A 141 -0.55 -15.88 14.34
C THR A 141 -0.58 -17.35 13.97
N GLN A 142 -1.32 -17.72 12.92
CA GLN A 142 -1.36 -19.09 12.41
C GLN A 142 0.04 -19.56 11.98
N VAL A 143 0.76 -18.76 11.20
CA VAL A 143 2.15 -19.06 10.77
C VAL A 143 3.08 -19.26 11.97
N ARG A 144 3.03 -18.37 12.95
CA ARG A 144 3.83 -18.48 14.19
C ARG A 144 3.54 -19.79 14.92
N ASP A 145 2.27 -20.19 14.99
CA ASP A 145 1.87 -21.38 15.73
C ASP A 145 2.24 -22.68 14.99
N GLU A 146 2.27 -22.68 13.64
CA GLU A 146 2.88 -23.78 12.86
C GLU A 146 4.38 -23.92 13.09
N TRP A 147 5.12 -22.80 13.13
CA TRP A 147 6.56 -22.83 13.47
C TRP A 147 6.81 -23.47 14.84
N LYS A 148 6.02 -23.10 15.87
CA LYS A 148 6.13 -23.70 17.20
C LYS A 148 5.89 -25.21 17.22
N LYS A 149 5.08 -25.74 16.31
CA LYS A 149 4.85 -27.19 16.20
C LYS A 149 6.08 -27.87 15.60
N LEU A 150 6.64 -27.27 14.54
CA LEU A 150 7.85 -27.78 13.89
C LEU A 150 9.03 -27.80 14.87
N ASP A 151 9.27 -26.71 15.61
CA ASP A 151 10.39 -26.60 16.55
C ASP A 151 10.32 -27.63 17.69
N LYS A 152 9.12 -28.05 18.10
CA LYS A 152 8.93 -29.09 19.13
C LYS A 152 9.11 -30.52 18.60
N SER A 153 9.13 -30.69 17.28
CA SER A 153 9.29 -31.98 16.62
C SER A 153 10.74 -32.32 16.26
N GLN A 154 11.66 -31.37 16.47
CA GLN A 154 13.12 -31.53 16.36
C GLN A 154 13.73 -31.83 17.72
#